data_AF-A0A645HIP1-F1
#
_entry.id   AF-A0A645HIP1-F1
#
_cell.length_a   1.000
_cell.length_b   1.000
_cell.length_c   1.000
_cell.angle_alpha   90.00
_cell.angle_beta   90.00
_cell.angle_gamma   90.00
#
_symmetry.space_group_name_H-M   'P 1'
#
loop_
_entity.id
_entity.type
_entity.pdbx_description
1 polymer ?
#
loop_
_entity_poly.entity_id
_entity_poly.type
_entity_poly.pdbx_seq_one_letter_code
_entity_poly.pdbx_strand_id
1 'polypeptide(L)'
;MGEPGDASPLETARRELLEETGFGGGEWTEFMTLSANPTTHTNLTHVFLARDVIKLCAPAPEDTENLTVMLMEAAEVRRLLENGEIVQALMAAPLWKYFAAGK
;
A
#
# COMPACT_ATOMS: atom_id res chain seq x y z
N MET A 1 4.23 12.01 0.75
CA MET A 1 4.69 13.05 -0.21
C MET A 1 5.90 12.40 -0.86
N GLY A 2 5.98 12.30 -2.18
CA GLY A 2 7.12 11.62 -2.82
C GLY A 2 8.44 12.32 -2.50
N GLU A 3 9.55 11.60 -2.59
CA GLU A 3 10.86 12.18 -2.34
C GLU A 3 11.28 13.11 -3.49
N PRO A 4 12.12 14.14 -3.22
CA PRO A 4 12.67 15.01 -4.27
C PRO A 4 13.52 14.18 -5.27
N GLY A 5 12.91 13.75 -6.36
CA GLY A 5 13.55 12.89 -7.37
C GLY A 5 12.63 11.85 -8.00
N ASP A 6 11.53 11.51 -7.33
CA ASP A 6 10.52 10.60 -7.89
C ASP A 6 9.79 11.30 -9.04
N ALA A 7 9.82 10.75 -10.25
CA ALA A 7 9.18 11.36 -11.42
C ALA A 7 7.68 11.07 -11.48
N SER A 8 7.17 10.10 -10.69
CA SER A 8 5.74 9.79 -10.59
C SER A 8 5.35 9.09 -9.27
N PRO A 9 4.06 9.14 -8.86
CA PRO A 9 3.58 8.39 -7.69
C PRO A 9 3.78 6.88 -7.78
N LEU A 10 3.85 6.32 -9.00
CA LEU A 10 4.11 4.90 -9.22
C LEU A 10 5.56 4.54 -8.90
N GLU A 11 6.51 5.41 -9.24
CA GLU A 11 7.93 5.19 -8.92
C GLU A 11 8.16 5.24 -7.42
N THR A 12 7.58 6.24 -6.72
CA THR A 12 7.56 6.27 -5.26
C THR A 12 7.00 4.96 -4.70
N ALA A 13 5.80 4.53 -5.13
CA ALA A 13 5.18 3.31 -4.60
C ALA A 13 6.03 2.04 -4.80
N ARG A 14 6.77 1.95 -5.92
CA ARG A 14 7.69 0.84 -6.18
C ARG A 14 8.94 0.88 -5.30
N ARG A 15 9.50 2.07 -5.09
CA ARG A 15 10.67 2.28 -4.23
C ARG A 15 10.32 1.94 -2.78
N GLU A 16 9.28 2.55 -2.23
CA GLU A 16 8.84 2.35 -0.84
C GLU A 16 8.54 0.87 -0.56
N LEU A 17 7.80 0.18 -1.44
CA LEU A 17 7.51 -1.24 -1.23
C LEU A 17 8.79 -2.08 -1.17
N LEU A 18 9.78 -1.78 -2.03
CA LEU A 18 11.05 -2.49 -2.04
C LEU A 18 11.87 -2.22 -0.79
N GLU A 19 11.95 -0.96 -0.35
CA GLU A 19 12.71 -0.55 0.83
C GLU A 19 12.07 -1.08 2.12
N GLU A 20 10.77 -0.87 2.31
CA GLU A 20 10.06 -1.28 3.53
C GLU A 20 9.89 -2.80 3.64
N THR A 21 9.74 -3.51 2.52
CA THR A 21 9.33 -4.94 2.54
C THR A 21 10.26 -5.90 1.83
N GLY A 22 11.17 -5.40 0.98
CA GLY A 22 12.01 -6.21 0.10
C GLY A 22 11.29 -6.81 -1.11
N PHE A 23 9.99 -6.52 -1.30
CA PHE A 23 9.20 -6.99 -2.44
C PHE A 23 9.20 -5.99 -3.59
N GLY A 24 9.29 -6.49 -4.81
CA GLY A 24 9.22 -5.66 -6.01
C GLY A 24 8.94 -6.47 -7.27
N GLY A 25 9.16 -5.84 -8.43
CA GLY A 25 8.78 -6.42 -9.72
C GLY A 25 7.27 -6.48 -9.90
N GLY A 26 6.78 -7.45 -10.67
CA GLY A 26 5.35 -7.66 -10.88
C GLY A 26 4.66 -6.63 -11.77
N GLU A 27 3.34 -6.76 -11.87
CA GLU A 27 2.47 -5.84 -12.59
C GLU A 27 1.82 -4.84 -11.65
N TRP A 28 1.92 -3.56 -11.99
CA TRP A 28 1.39 -2.47 -11.17
C TRP A 28 0.29 -1.75 -11.93
N THR A 29 -0.85 -1.59 -11.27
CA THR A 29 -1.99 -0.85 -11.83
C THR A 29 -2.43 0.22 -10.85
N GLU A 30 -2.71 1.43 -11.34
CA GLU A 30 -3.36 2.43 -10.51
C GLU A 30 -4.72 1.88 -10.09
N PHE A 31 -4.93 1.81 -8.78
CA PHE A 31 -6.07 1.13 -8.21
C PHE A 31 -7.10 2.13 -7.72
N MET A 32 -6.69 3.16 -6.98
CA MET A 32 -7.58 4.24 -6.55
C MET A 32 -6.78 5.46 -6.07
N THR A 33 -7.42 6.62 -6.05
CA THR A 33 -6.89 7.83 -5.43
C THR A 33 -7.83 8.27 -4.32
N LEU A 34 -7.28 8.56 -3.13
CA LEU A 34 -8.01 8.87 -1.90
C LEU A 34 -7.53 10.20 -1.29
N SER A 35 -8.36 10.79 -0.43
CA SER A 35 -7.94 11.88 0.47
C SER A 35 -8.11 11.40 1.91
N ALA A 36 -7.15 11.73 2.77
CA ALA A 36 -7.24 11.43 4.20
C ALA A 36 -8.44 12.13 4.85
N ASN A 37 -8.64 13.40 4.49
CA ASN A 37 -9.78 14.20 4.90
C ASN A 37 -9.91 15.43 3.97
N PRO A 38 -10.84 15.43 3.00
CA PRO A 38 -10.93 16.48 1.99
C PRO A 38 -11.39 17.85 2.56
N THR A 39 -11.90 17.88 3.80
CA THR A 39 -12.30 19.13 4.47
C THR A 39 -11.11 19.87 5.09
N THR A 40 -10.05 19.15 5.47
CA THR A 40 -8.89 19.74 6.18
C THR A 40 -7.57 19.58 5.43
N HIS A 41 -7.50 18.65 4.48
CA HIS A 41 -6.31 18.33 3.73
C HIS A 41 -6.59 18.33 2.24
N THR A 42 -5.65 18.86 1.46
CA THR A 42 -5.71 18.85 -0.01
C THR A 42 -4.81 17.78 -0.62
N ASN A 43 -4.04 17.05 0.18
CA ASN A 43 -3.20 15.98 -0.32
C ASN A 43 -4.03 14.77 -0.75
N LEU A 44 -3.53 14.11 -1.80
CA LEU A 44 -4.09 12.88 -2.32
C LEU A 44 -3.11 11.73 -2.08
N THR A 45 -3.68 10.56 -1.80
CA THR A 45 -2.99 9.29 -1.66
C THR A 45 -3.33 8.44 -2.87
N HIS A 46 -2.33 8.19 -3.71
CA HIS A 46 -2.44 7.31 -4.86
C HIS A 46 -2.14 5.88 -4.41
N VAL A 47 -3.03 4.96 -4.72
CA VAL A 47 -2.94 3.56 -4.33
C VAL A 47 -2.80 2.71 -5.58
N PHE A 48 -1.82 1.82 -5.56
CA PHE A 48 -1.52 0.90 -6.65
C PHE A 48 -1.74 -0.54 -6.20
N LEU A 49 -2.28 -1.36 -7.11
CA LEU A 49 -2.35 -2.80 -6.92
C LEU A 49 -1.15 -3.43 -7.63
N ALA A 50 -0.24 -3.99 -6.84
CA ALA A 50 0.90 -4.75 -7.31
C ALA A 50 0.56 -6.25 -7.27
N ARG A 51 0.63 -6.93 -8.42
CA ARG A 51 0.43 -8.39 -8.55
C ARG A 51 1.72 -9.04 -9.00
N ASP A 52 1.91 -10.31 -8.63
CA ASP A 52 3.07 -11.12 -9.01
C ASP A 52 4.41 -10.49 -8.59
N VAL A 53 4.40 -9.77 -7.46
CA VAL A 53 5.62 -9.27 -6.82
C VAL A 53 6.40 -10.42 -6.21
N ILE A 54 7.72 -10.30 -6.22
CA ILE A 54 8.63 -11.28 -5.64
C ILE A 54 9.55 -10.60 -4.63
N LYS A 55 10.06 -11.38 -3.68
CA LYS A 55 11.06 -10.90 -2.73
C LYS A 55 12.41 -10.78 -3.45
N LEU A 56 12.87 -9.55 -3.63
CA LEU A 56 14.12 -9.23 -4.34
C LEU A 56 15.29 -9.06 -3.37
N CYS A 57 15.03 -8.56 -2.16
CA CYS A 57 16.05 -8.31 -1.14
C CYS A 57 15.48 -8.44 0.28
N ALA A 58 16.34 -8.23 1.27
CA ALA A 58 15.90 -8.00 2.64
C ALA A 58 15.33 -6.58 2.77
N PRO A 59 14.30 -6.36 3.62
CA PRO A 59 13.84 -5.02 3.99
C PRO A 59 14.98 -4.15 4.51
N ALA A 60 14.97 -2.88 4.13
CA ALA A 60 15.88 -1.84 4.59
C ALA A 60 15.10 -0.53 4.80
N PRO A 61 14.12 -0.50 5.73
CA PRO A 61 13.38 0.72 6.04
C PRO A 61 14.29 1.78 6.65
N GLU A 62 13.86 3.04 6.64
CA GLU A 62 14.60 4.12 7.26
C GLU A 62 14.64 3.98 8.79
N ASP A 63 15.64 4.60 9.45
CA ASP A 63 15.77 4.56 10.92
C ASP A 63 14.56 5.13 11.67
N THR A 64 13.74 5.96 11.00
CA THR A 64 12.54 6.56 11.58
C THR A 64 11.30 5.67 11.48
N GLU A 65 11.40 4.57 10.73
CA GLU A 65 10.29 3.67 10.43
C GLU A 65 10.35 2.43 11.32
N ASN A 66 9.27 2.17 12.05
CA ASN A 66 9.13 0.98 12.87
C ASN A 66 7.95 0.15 12.37
N LEU A 67 8.24 -0.80 11.49
CA LEU A 67 7.24 -1.65 10.84
C LEU A 67 7.64 -3.13 10.84
N THR A 68 6.67 -4.00 10.57
CA THR A 68 6.88 -5.43 10.43
C THR A 68 6.11 -5.94 9.22
N VAL A 69 6.78 -6.71 8.37
CA VAL A 69 6.17 -7.31 7.17
C VAL A 69 5.43 -8.57 7.58
N MET A 70 4.13 -8.62 7.29
CA MET A 70 3.28 -9.79 7.51
C MET A 70 2.69 -10.27 6.18
N LEU A 71 2.97 -11.52 5.82
CA LEU A 71 2.31 -12.18 4.70
C LEU A 71 1.07 -12.90 5.23
N MET A 72 -0.07 -12.62 4.64
CA MET A 72 -1.37 -13.10 5.10
C MET A 72 -2.18 -13.61 3.92
N GLU A 73 -3.03 -14.61 4.19
CA GLU A 73 -4.01 -15.05 3.21
C GLU A 73 -5.11 -14.01 3.06
N ALA A 74 -5.68 -13.90 1.85
CA ALA A 74 -6.73 -12.92 1.57
C ALA A 74 -7.93 -13.06 2.52
N ALA A 75 -8.27 -14.28 2.94
CA ALA A 75 -9.33 -14.53 3.91
C ALA A 75 -9.02 -13.97 5.31
N GLU A 76 -7.75 -13.95 5.72
CA GLU A 76 -7.34 -13.40 7.02
C GLU A 76 -7.42 -11.88 7.01
N VAL A 77 -6.94 -11.24 5.93
CA VAL A 77 -7.07 -9.78 5.74
C VAL A 77 -8.54 -9.36 5.75
N ARG A 78 -9.41 -10.14 5.08
CA ARG A 78 -10.86 -9.90 5.09
C ARG A 78 -11.43 -9.94 6.50
N ARG A 79 -11.04 -10.94 7.30
CA ARG A 79 -11.46 -11.05 8.70
C ARG A 79 -11.01 -9.84 9.54
N LEU A 80 -9.78 -9.36 9.36
CA LEU A 80 -9.28 -8.16 10.05
C LEU A 80 -10.14 -6.92 9.72
N LEU A 81 -10.54 -6.75 8.46
CA LEU A 81 -11.42 -5.66 8.05
C LEU A 81 -12.82 -5.78 8.67
N GLU A 82 -13.40 -6.99 8.65
CA GLU A 82 -14.74 -7.26 9.20
C GLU A 82 -14.79 -7.06 10.71
N ASN A 83 -13.70 -7.38 11.40
CA ASN A 83 -13.57 -7.20 12.85
C ASN A 83 -13.22 -5.75 13.26
N GLY A 84 -12.98 -4.85 12.30
CA GLY A 84 -12.57 -3.47 12.58
C GLY A 84 -11.15 -3.36 13.13
N GLU A 85 -10.27 -4.32 12.83
CA GLU A 85 -8.86 -4.31 13.25
C GLU A 85 -8.00 -3.41 12.33
N ILE A 86 -8.50 -3.12 11.12
CA ILE A 86 -7.92 -2.14 10.19
C ILE A 86 -8.87 -0.93 10.14
N VAL A 87 -8.58 0.08 10.96
CA VAL A 87 -9.45 1.26 11.14
C VAL A 87 -9.05 2.47 10.29
N GLN A 88 -7.82 2.49 9.78
CA GLN A 88 -7.29 3.63 9.04
C GLN A 88 -7.92 3.64 7.63
N ALA A 89 -8.61 4.73 7.28
CA ALA A 89 -9.45 4.78 6.07
C ALA A 89 -8.69 4.59 4.76
N LEU A 90 -7.46 5.12 4.65
CA LEU A 90 -6.60 4.97 3.48
C LEU A 90 -6.08 3.54 3.29
N MET A 91 -6.00 2.75 4.36
CA MET A 91 -5.66 1.32 4.33
C MET A 91 -6.90 0.45 4.08
N ALA A 92 -7.99 0.73 4.79
CA ALA A 92 -9.21 -0.08 4.72
C ALA A 92 -9.93 0.04 3.36
N ALA A 93 -10.03 1.25 2.79
CA ALA A 93 -10.80 1.46 1.57
C ALA A 93 -10.24 0.70 0.34
N PRO A 94 -8.90 0.67 0.08
CA PRO A 94 -8.35 -0.18 -0.97
C PRO A 94 -8.61 -1.66 -0.77
N LEU A 95 -8.45 -2.18 0.46
CA LEU A 95 -8.68 -3.59 0.72
C LEU A 95 -10.15 -3.97 0.54
N TRP A 96 -11.09 -3.13 0.99
CA TRP A 96 -12.51 -3.34 0.71
C TRP A 96 -12.84 -3.31 -0.78
N LYS A 97 -12.26 -2.36 -1.53
CA LYS A 97 -12.41 -2.30 -2.98
C LYS A 97 -11.88 -3.57 -3.65
N TYR A 98 -10.76 -4.11 -3.18
CA TYR A 98 -10.17 -5.36 -3.69
C TYR A 98 -11.15 -6.52 -3.56
N PHE A 99 -11.72 -6.73 -2.37
CA PHE A 99 -12.70 -7.80 -2.14
C PHE A 99 -14.03 -7.57 -2.88
N ALA A 100 -14.50 -6.31 -2.99
CA ALA A 100 -15.73 -5.99 -3.71
C ALA A 100 -15.62 -6.19 -5.23
N ALA A 101 -14.41 -6.02 -5.78
CA ALA A 101 -14.15 -6.21 -7.21
C ALA A 101 -14.00 -7.69 -7.62
N GLY A 102 -14.02 -8.63 -6.67
CA GLY A 102 -13.85 -10.07 -6.93
C GLY A 102 -12.46 -10.42 -7.48
N LYS A 103 -11.44 -9.66 -7.10
CA LYS A 103 -10.06 -9.79 -7.62
C LYS A 103 -9.15 -10.69 -6.79
#